data_AF-A0A3M1MI15-F1
#
_entry.id   AF-A0A3M1MI15-F1
#
_cell.length_a   1.000
_cell.length_b   1.000
_cell.length_c   1.000
_cell.angle_alpha   90.00
_cell.angle_beta   90.00
_cell.angle_gamma   90.00
#
_symmetry.space_group_name_H-M   'P 1'
#
loop_
_entity.id
_entity.type
_entity.pdbx_description
1 polymer ?
#
loop_
_entity_poly.entity_id
_entity_poly.type
_entity_poly.pdbx_seq_one_letter_code
_entity_poly.pdbx_strand_id
1 'polypeptide(L)' 'AIARQTERLLVRHHLQAPATAQGRVYYRTTGEKRVLQEAVHTLLGEDSPDVALIHWQDDVLHP' A
#
# COMPACT_ATOMS: atom_id res chain seq x y z
N ALA A 1 5.32 -15.01 -3.49
CA ALA A 1 6.30 -15.33 -2.42
C ALA A 1 6.23 -14.35 -1.25
N ILE A 2 6.22 -13.03 -1.53
CA ILE A 2 6.24 -11.95 -0.51
C ILE A 2 5.08 -12.06 0.50
N ALA A 3 3.83 -12.19 0.06
CA ALA A 3 2.67 -12.23 0.97
C ALA A 3 2.79 -13.31 2.08
N ARG A 4 3.18 -14.54 1.71
CA ARG A 4 3.38 -15.64 2.68
C ARG A 4 4.58 -15.39 3.61
N GLN A 5 5.63 -14.72 3.12
CA GLN A 5 6.77 -14.35 3.96
C GLN A 5 6.38 -13.26 4.96
N THR A 6 5.66 -12.24 4.53
CA THR A 6 5.14 -11.17 5.37
C THR A 6 4.22 -11.72 6.45
N GLU A 7 3.27 -12.60 6.09
CA GLU A 7 2.37 -13.24 7.05
C GLU A 7 3.13 -13.96 8.18
N ARG A 8 4.13 -14.78 7.83
CA ARG A 8 4.94 -15.49 8.83
C ARG A 8 5.67 -14.54 9.78
N LEU A 9 6.18 -13.42 9.28
CA LEU A 9 6.83 -12.41 10.12
C LEU A 9 5.82 -11.77 11.08
N LEU A 10 4.64 -11.37 10.57
CA LEU A 10 3.59 -10.78 11.40
C LEU A 10 3.13 -11.73 12.50
N VAL A 11 2.93 -13.01 12.19
CA VAL A 11 2.57 -14.05 13.18
C VAL A 11 3.67 -14.21 14.23
N ARG A 12 4.93 -14.38 13.81
CA ARG A 12 6.07 -14.63 14.71
C ARG A 12 6.29 -13.51 15.72
N HIS A 13 5.99 -12.26 15.32
CA HIS A 13 6.20 -11.08 16.15
C HIS A 13 4.92 -10.55 16.80
N HIS A 14 3.80 -11.27 16.71
CA HIS A 14 2.50 -10.84 17.23
C HIS A 14 2.04 -9.47 16.70
N LEU A 15 2.33 -9.17 15.42
CA LEU A 15 2.01 -7.92 14.72
C LEU A 15 0.77 -8.04 13.80
N GLN A 16 -0.02 -9.09 13.95
CA GLN A 16 -1.23 -9.27 13.15
C GLN A 16 -2.31 -8.26 13.57
N ALA A 17 -3.02 -7.70 12.59
CA ALA A 17 -4.22 -6.94 12.88
C ALA A 17 -5.30 -7.87 13.47
N PRO A 18 -6.17 -7.36 14.36
CA PRO A 18 -7.36 -8.11 14.80
C PRO A 18 -8.19 -8.56 13.60
N ALA A 19 -8.86 -9.71 13.71
CA ALA A 19 -9.68 -10.26 12.61
C ALA A 19 -10.82 -9.33 12.15
N THR A 20 -11.24 -8.41 13.02
CA THR A 20 -12.30 -7.42 12.74
C THR A 20 -11.76 -6.10 12.16
N ALA A 21 -10.45 -5.94 12.06
CA ALA A 21 -9.85 -4.71 11.54
C ALA A 21 -10.05 -4.62 10.03
N GLN A 22 -10.57 -3.48 9.57
CA GLN A 22 -10.59 -3.15 8.14
C GLN A 22 -9.23 -2.58 7.74
N GLY A 23 -8.56 -3.24 6.79
CA GLY A 23 -7.34 -2.74 6.20
C GLY A 23 -7.61 -1.47 5.38
N ARG A 24 -6.90 -0.39 5.67
CA ARG A 24 -6.88 0.79 4.80
C ARG A 24 -5.73 0.65 3.81
N VAL A 25 -6.03 0.80 2.53
CA VAL A 25 -5.04 0.78 1.45
C VAL A 25 -4.87 2.21 0.94
N TYR A 26 -3.63 2.68 0.87
CA TYR A 26 -3.28 4.00 0.37
C TYR A 26 -2.27 3.84 -0.76
N TYR A 27 -2.58 4.38 -1.93
CA TYR A 27 -1.65 4.37 -3.06
C TYR A 27 -0.89 5.69 -3.13
N ARG A 28 0.43 5.63 -3.20
CA ARG A 28 1.30 6.80 -3.33
C ARG A 28 2.34 6.53 -4.42
N THR A 29 2.68 7.54 -5.20
CA THR A 29 3.71 7.44 -6.23
C THR A 29 4.55 8.71 -6.30
N THR A 30 5.82 8.59 -6.63
CA THR A 30 6.68 9.71 -7.01
C THR A 30 6.73 9.92 -8.52
N GLY A 31 6.11 9.02 -9.30
CA GLY A 31 6.02 9.07 -10.75
C GLY A 31 4.66 9.58 -11.24
N GLU A 32 4.32 9.32 -12.51
CA GLU A 32 3.04 9.76 -13.07
C GLU A 32 1.85 9.04 -12.40
N LYS A 33 0.94 9.83 -11.81
CA LYS A 33 -0.25 9.32 -11.10
C LYS A 33 -1.09 8.39 -11.97
N ARG A 34 -1.38 8.79 -13.22
CA ARG A 34 -2.24 8.05 -14.14
C ARG A 34 -1.70 6.66 -14.46
N VAL A 35 -0.38 6.54 -14.63
CA VAL A 35 0.29 5.26 -14.91
C VAL A 35 0.11 4.29 -13.74
N LEU A 36 0.25 4.76 -12.50
CA LEU A 36 0.00 3.90 -11.34
C LEU A 36 -1.49 3.53 -11.23
N GLN A 37 -2.41 4.46 -11.48
CA GLN A 37 -3.85 4.18 -11.46
C GLN A 37 -4.23 3.07 -12.45
N GLU A 38 -3.72 3.15 -13.68
CA GLU A 38 -3.94 2.13 -14.72
C GLU A 38 -3.35 0.78 -14.34
N ALA A 39 -2.16 0.76 -13.74
CA ALA A 39 -1.52 -0.46 -13.28
C ALA A 39 -2.32 -1.13 -12.14
N VAL A 40 -2.78 -0.35 -11.17
CA VAL A 40 -3.60 -0.85 -10.06
C VAL A 40 -4.94 -1.39 -10.57
N HIS A 41 -5.61 -0.66 -11.47
CA HIS A 41 -6.85 -1.14 -12.09
C HIS A 41 -6.63 -2.47 -12.84
N THR A 42 -5.57 -2.55 -13.65
CA THR A 42 -5.27 -3.74 -14.46
C THR A 42 -4.91 -4.96 -13.61
N LEU A 43 -4.16 -4.75 -12.51
CA LEU A 43 -3.64 -5.85 -11.70
C LEU A 43 -4.60 -6.30 -10.59
N LEU A 44 -5.34 -5.36 -10.00
CA LEU A 44 -6.16 -5.59 -8.81
C LEU A 44 -7.67 -5.49 -9.10
N GLY A 45 -8.06 -4.97 -10.27
CA GLY A 45 -9.46 -4.75 -10.61
C GLY A 45 -10.12 -3.61 -9.84
N GLU A 46 -9.31 -2.74 -9.21
CA GLU A 46 -9.83 -1.60 -8.46
C GLU A 46 -10.18 -0.45 -9.41
N ASP A 47 -11.43 0.00 -9.35
CA ASP A 47 -11.89 1.13 -10.16
C ASP A 47 -11.49 2.45 -9.52
N SER A 48 -10.69 3.24 -10.25
CA SER A 48 -10.27 4.60 -9.85
C SER A 48 -9.63 4.69 -8.45
N PRO A 49 -8.50 4.01 -8.19
CA PRO A 49 -7.81 4.10 -6.91
C PRO A 49 -7.38 5.54 -6.62
N ASP A 50 -7.58 5.97 -5.37
CA ASP A 50 -7.07 7.26 -4.90
C ASP A 50 -5.55 7.18 -4.72
N VAL A 51 -4.84 7.73 -5.72
CA VAL A 51 -3.39 7.77 -5.76
C VAL A 51 -2.91 9.17 -5.43
N ALA A 52 -2.09 9.32 -4.40
CA ALA A 52 -1.42 10.58 -4.08
C ALA A 52 -0.05 10.66 -4.77
N LEU A 53 0.26 11.81 -5.38
CA LEU A 53 1.62 12.12 -5.83
C LEU A 53 2.42 12.61 -4.62
N ILE A 54 3.59 12.03 -4.39
CA ILE A 54 4.52 12.41 -3.31
C ILE A 54 5.88 12.79 -3.89
N HIS A 55 6.59 13.67 -3.21
CA HIS A 55 7.96 14.05 -3.55
C HIS A 55 8.91 13.54 -2.46
N TRP A 56 10.03 12.94 -2.84
CA TRP A 56 11.02 12.36 -1.92
C TRP A 56 11.52 13.33 -0.83
N GLN A 57 11.51 14.63 -1.11
CA GLN A 57 12.00 15.65 -0.18
C GLN A 57 10.94 16.10 0.84
N ASP A 58 9.66 15.81 0.61
CA ASP A 58 8.55 16.25 1.46
C ASP A 58 8.17 15.20 2.52
N ASP A 59 8.64 13.95 2.39
CA ASP A 59 8.43 12.85 3.34
C ASP A 59 9.62 12.67 4.30
N VAL A 60 10.22 13.78 4.78
CA VAL A 60 10.96 13.72 6.06
C VAL A 60 9.93 13.45 7.15
N LEU A 61 9.76 12.17 7.45
CA LEU A 61 8.96 11.60 8.54
C LEU A 61 9.00 12.53 9.78
N HIS A 62 7.98 13.37 9.93
CA HIS A 62 7.72 13.99 11.22
C HIS A 62 7.23 12.89 12.17
N PRO A 63 7.84 12.76 13.37
CA PRO A 63 7.52 11.70 14.32
C PRO A 63 6.07 11.78 14.83
#